data_AF-A0A3R6VSG0-F1
#
_entry.id   AF-A0A3R6VSG0-F1
#
_cell.length_a   1.000
_cell.length_b   1.000
_cell.length_c   1.000
_cell.angle_alpha   90.00
_cell.angle_beta   90.00
_cell.angle_gamma   90.00
#
_symmetry.space_group_name_H-M   'P 1'
#
loop_
_entity.id
_entity.type
_entity.pdbx_description
1 polymer ?
#
loop_
_entity_poly.entity_id
_entity_poly.type
_entity_poly.pdbx_seq_one_letter_code
_entity_poly.pdbx_strand_id
1 'polypeptide(L)'
;MRETAPTAQHQQQGAEADGPSRGERRSSLFRRVLQVDLVPTLAALFGLRIPTTNTGKTLHDVVNAAGMKEPVEALRRNLDQLTKSWSPADRAKLWKMPGTSYSSEAGLTEALERAQAAVLESDGSEYNAGAIVVGIA
;
A
#
# COMPACT_ATOMS: atom_id res chain seq x y z
N MET A 1 24.22 -21.22 58.97
CA MET A 1 22.75 -21.10 58.90
C MET A 1 22.41 -19.63 58.66
N ARG A 2 21.34 -19.38 57.89
CA ARG A 2 20.79 -18.08 57.45
C ARG A 2 20.68 -17.09 58.63
N GLU A 3 20.79 -15.77 58.45
CA GLU A 3 19.67 -14.91 58.01
C GLU A 3 20.10 -13.62 57.28
N THR A 4 19.20 -13.20 56.39
CA THR A 4 19.15 -12.02 55.51
C THR A 4 18.45 -10.83 56.18
N ALA A 5 18.84 -9.59 55.89
CA ALA A 5 17.94 -8.50 55.43
C ALA A 5 18.66 -7.15 55.23
N PRO A 6 18.15 -6.26 54.34
CA PRO A 6 18.85 -5.08 53.83
C PRO A 6 18.43 -3.77 54.53
N THR A 7 19.33 -2.79 54.56
CA THR A 7 19.00 -1.41 54.98
C THR A 7 18.81 -0.54 53.74
N ALA A 8 17.64 0.08 53.65
CA ALA A 8 17.24 0.95 52.57
C ALA A 8 17.28 2.42 53.00
N GLN A 9 17.50 3.30 51.99
CA GLN A 9 17.08 4.71 51.89
C GLN A 9 17.97 5.78 52.61
N HIS A 10 18.15 7.01 52.14
CA HIS A 10 17.26 7.93 51.41
C HIS A 10 18.06 9.15 50.83
N GLN A 11 17.43 9.90 49.89
CA GLN A 11 17.73 11.27 49.37
C GLN A 11 18.65 11.37 48.13
N GLN A 12 18.37 12.13 47.06
CA GLN A 12 17.33 13.14 46.78
C GLN A 12 17.26 13.42 45.26
N GLN A 13 16.03 13.47 44.72
CA GLN A 13 15.44 14.51 43.86
C GLN A 13 16.24 15.13 42.70
N GLY A 14 15.80 14.82 41.48
CA GLY A 14 15.93 15.66 40.28
C GLY A 14 14.69 15.47 39.42
N ALA A 15 13.72 16.36 39.58
CA ALA A 15 12.50 16.40 38.79
C ALA A 15 12.76 17.14 37.48
N GLU A 16 13.08 16.43 36.40
CA GLU A 16 12.93 16.96 35.04
C GLU A 16 11.53 16.61 34.55
N ALA A 17 10.65 17.60 34.67
CA ALA A 17 9.37 17.63 33.97
C ALA A 17 9.66 17.81 32.47
N ASP A 18 9.87 16.71 31.77
CA ASP A 18 9.85 16.69 30.31
C ASP A 18 8.38 16.82 29.86
N GLY A 19 7.92 18.07 29.82
CA GLY A 19 6.61 18.41 29.29
C GLY A 19 6.53 17.96 27.83
N PRO A 20 5.37 17.48 27.35
CA PRO A 20 5.27 17.05 25.96
C PRO A 20 5.59 18.22 25.04
N SER A 21 6.71 18.13 24.33
CA SER A 21 7.10 19.04 23.25
C SER A 21 5.89 19.26 22.34
N ARG A 22 5.37 20.49 22.37
CA ARG A 22 4.13 20.93 21.70
C ARG A 22 4.26 21.00 20.17
N GLY A 23 5.21 20.26 19.58
CA GLY A 23 5.58 20.30 18.17
C GLY A 23 5.49 18.96 17.42
N GLU A 24 5.39 17.81 18.09
CA GLU A 24 5.59 16.50 17.44
C GLU A 24 4.31 15.70 17.14
N ARG A 25 3.12 16.32 17.14
CA ARG A 25 1.85 15.62 16.84
C ARG A 25 1.00 16.30 15.77
N ARG A 26 1.59 16.71 14.64
CA ARG A 26 0.82 17.17 13.45
C ARG A 26 1.24 16.58 12.11
N SER A 27 2.05 15.51 12.08
CA SER A 27 2.10 14.60 10.94
C SER A 27 1.08 13.48 11.24
N SER A 28 -0.12 13.42 10.65
CA SER A 28 -0.32 13.09 9.24
C SER A 28 -1.80 13.27 8.81
N LEU A 29 -2.43 14.43 9.05
CA LEU A 29 -3.82 14.64 8.58
C LEU A 29 -3.98 14.52 7.06
N PHE A 30 -2.87 14.67 6.31
CA PHE A 30 -2.85 14.59 4.86
C PHE A 30 -1.80 13.57 4.41
N ARG A 31 -2.24 12.64 3.55
CA ARG A 31 -1.37 11.66 2.87
C ARG A 31 -1.13 12.13 1.43
N ARG A 32 0.13 12.12 0.98
CA ARG A 32 0.45 12.31 -0.44
C ARG A 32 0.09 11.06 -1.23
N VAL A 33 -0.58 11.24 -2.36
CA VAL A 33 -0.98 10.19 -3.30
C VAL A 33 -0.59 10.60 -4.72
N LEU A 34 -0.44 9.64 -5.64
CA LEU A 34 -0.14 9.96 -7.03
C LEU A 34 -1.43 10.35 -7.75
N GLN A 35 -1.37 11.32 -8.66
CA GLN A 35 -2.54 11.72 -9.44
C GLN A 35 -3.11 10.56 -10.27
N VAL A 36 -2.25 9.65 -10.72
CA VAL A 36 -2.65 8.46 -11.49
C VAL A 36 -3.54 7.50 -10.70
N ASP A 37 -3.52 7.57 -9.36
CA ASP A 37 -4.32 6.74 -8.44
C ASP A 37 -5.80 7.15 -8.40
N LEU A 38 -6.12 8.37 -8.84
CA LEU A 38 -7.49 8.89 -8.80
C LEU A 38 -8.43 8.09 -9.72
N VAL A 39 -7.97 7.77 -10.93
CA VAL A 39 -8.77 7.06 -11.93
C VAL A 39 -9.22 5.67 -11.45
N PRO A 40 -8.34 4.77 -11.00
CA PRO A 40 -8.75 3.45 -10.52
C PRO A 40 -9.63 3.54 -9.26
N THR A 41 -9.37 4.53 -8.39
CA THR A 41 -10.18 4.79 -7.20
C THR A 41 -11.61 5.19 -7.55
N LEU A 42 -11.79 6.15 -8.46
CA LEU A 42 -13.12 6.56 -8.92
C LEU A 42 -13.83 5.41 -9.63
N ALA A 43 -13.12 4.66 -10.47
CA ALA A 43 -13.70 3.50 -11.14
C ALA A 43 -14.19 2.44 -10.14
N ALA A 44 -13.45 2.18 -9.06
CA ALA A 44 -13.88 1.29 -7.99
C ALA A 44 -15.17 1.80 -7.30
N LEU A 45 -15.21 3.08 -6.90
CA LEU A 45 -16.36 3.69 -6.22
C LEU A 45 -17.65 3.64 -7.05
N PHE A 46 -17.54 3.80 -8.37
CA PHE A 46 -18.68 3.81 -9.28
C PHE A 46 -18.95 2.45 -9.96
N GLY A 47 -18.21 1.39 -9.60
CA GLY A 47 -18.34 0.07 -10.22
C GLY A 47 -18.00 0.06 -11.72
N LEU A 48 -17.20 1.01 -12.18
CA LEU A 48 -16.75 1.13 -13.57
C LEU A 48 -15.53 0.25 -13.81
N ARG A 49 -15.29 -0.06 -15.08
CA ARG A 49 -14.02 -0.68 -15.49
C ARG A 49 -12.92 0.37 -15.39
N ILE A 50 -11.81 0.01 -14.75
CA ILE A 50 -10.60 0.83 -14.72
C ILE A 50 -10.01 0.85 -16.16
N PRO A 51 -9.55 2.00 -16.67
CA PRO A 51 -8.87 2.09 -17.97
C PRO A 51 -7.60 1.23 -18.02
N THR A 52 -7.40 0.50 -19.11
CA THR A 52 -6.33 -0.52 -19.23
C THR A 52 -4.92 0.02 -19.32
N THR A 53 -4.75 1.33 -19.56
CA THR A 53 -3.45 2.00 -19.65
C THR A 53 -3.09 2.76 -18.38
N ASN A 54 -3.94 2.70 -17.34
CA ASN A 54 -3.67 3.37 -16.09
C ASN A 54 -2.66 2.58 -15.25
N THR A 55 -1.69 3.30 -14.68
CA THR A 55 -0.61 2.76 -13.82
C THR A 55 -0.83 3.07 -12.34
N GLY A 56 -2.01 3.59 -12.00
CA GLY A 56 -2.44 3.95 -10.66
C GLY A 56 -2.87 2.74 -9.84
N LYS A 57 -2.81 2.90 -8.52
CA LYS A 57 -3.46 1.98 -7.57
C LYS A 57 -4.71 2.61 -6.97
N THR A 58 -5.68 1.78 -6.65
CA THR A 58 -6.87 2.18 -5.91
C THR A 58 -6.48 2.63 -4.50
N LEU A 59 -6.96 3.80 -4.09
CA LEU A 59 -6.78 4.34 -2.74
C LEU A 59 -7.75 3.63 -1.79
N HIS A 60 -7.21 2.61 -1.14
CA HIS A 60 -7.94 1.69 -0.29
C HIS A 60 -8.69 2.38 0.88
N ASP A 61 -8.04 3.33 1.52
CA ASP A 61 -8.55 4.21 2.56
C ASP A 61 -9.80 5.01 2.12
N VAL A 62 -9.84 5.45 0.86
CA VAL A 62 -10.99 6.17 0.28
C VAL A 62 -12.14 5.21 0.01
N VAL A 63 -11.85 4.04 -0.55
CA VAL A 63 -12.85 3.00 -0.85
C VAL A 63 -13.53 2.51 0.42
N ASN A 64 -12.75 2.30 1.49
CA ASN A 64 -13.28 1.92 2.80
C ASN A 64 -14.14 3.02 3.41
N ALA A 65 -13.69 4.27 3.36
CA ALA A 65 -14.45 5.42 3.88
C ALA A 65 -15.79 5.60 3.15
N ALA A 66 -15.87 5.25 1.86
CA ALA A 66 -17.10 5.30 1.07
C ALA A 66 -18.09 4.16 1.38
N GLY A 67 -17.73 3.20 2.25
CA GLY A 67 -18.61 2.09 2.62
C GLY A 67 -18.90 1.12 1.48
N MET A 68 -17.94 0.92 0.57
CA MET A 68 -18.10 -0.05 -0.51
C MET A 68 -18.35 -1.45 0.04
N LYS A 69 -19.32 -2.16 -0.55
CA LYS A 69 -19.71 -3.51 -0.12
C LYS A 69 -18.65 -4.56 -0.45
N GLU A 70 -17.87 -4.37 -1.52
CA GLU A 70 -16.92 -5.36 -2.04
C GLU A 70 -15.55 -4.72 -2.38
N PRO A 71 -14.82 -4.18 -1.38
CA PRO A 71 -13.55 -3.49 -1.60
C PRO A 71 -12.48 -4.44 -2.15
N VAL A 72 -12.43 -5.67 -1.67
CA VAL A 72 -11.46 -6.72 -2.07
C VAL A 72 -11.53 -7.01 -3.57
N GLU A 73 -12.73 -7.15 -4.13
CA GLU A 73 -12.90 -7.45 -5.56
C GLU A 73 -12.44 -6.28 -6.44
N ALA A 74 -12.65 -5.04 -6.00
CA ALA A 74 -12.16 -3.86 -6.71
C ALA A 74 -10.62 -3.78 -6.70
N LEU A 75 -9.99 -4.04 -5.55
CA LEU A 75 -8.53 -4.11 -5.43
C LEU A 75 -7.95 -5.23 -6.31
N ARG A 76 -8.59 -6.41 -6.33
CA ARG A 76 -8.17 -7.54 -7.16
C ARG A 76 -8.23 -7.21 -8.65
N ARG A 77 -9.30 -6.54 -9.10
CA ARG A 77 -9.41 -6.08 -10.49
C ARG A 77 -8.35 -5.06 -10.86
N ASN A 78 -8.02 -4.13 -9.96
CA ASN A 78 -6.94 -3.17 -10.18
C ASN A 78 -5.58 -3.88 -10.31
N LEU A 79 -5.32 -4.89 -9.47
CA LEU A 79 -4.07 -5.65 -9.51
C LEU A 79 -3.94 -6.49 -10.79
N ASP A 80 -5.03 -7.14 -11.22
CA ASP A 80 -5.03 -7.88 -12.48
C ASP A 80 -4.76 -6.94 -13.67
N GLN A 81 -5.33 -5.73 -13.66
CA GLN A 81 -5.06 -4.74 -14.70
C GLN A 81 -3.60 -4.28 -14.72
N LEU A 82 -3.03 -3.89 -13.58
CA LEU A 82 -1.62 -3.46 -13.50
C LEU A 82 -0.66 -4.52 -14.01
N THR A 83 -1.01 -5.80 -13.84
CA THR A 83 -0.13 -6.92 -14.17
C THR A 83 -0.46 -7.59 -15.49
N LYS A 84 -1.49 -7.11 -16.22
CA LYS A 84 -2.01 -7.81 -17.39
C LYS A 84 -0.99 -7.94 -18.53
N SER A 85 -0.18 -6.90 -18.75
CA SER A 85 0.85 -6.87 -19.78
C SER A 85 2.21 -7.38 -19.32
N TRP A 86 2.34 -7.77 -18.05
CA TRP A 86 3.61 -8.23 -17.50
C TRP A 86 3.99 -9.61 -18.03
N SER A 87 5.29 -9.88 -18.10
CA SER A 87 5.79 -11.21 -18.43
C SER A 87 5.25 -12.26 -17.42
N PRO A 88 5.03 -13.51 -17.84
CA PRO A 88 4.61 -14.58 -16.92
C PRO A 88 5.58 -14.76 -15.74
N ALA A 89 6.88 -14.51 -15.95
CA ALA A 89 7.89 -14.59 -14.91
C ALA A 89 7.70 -13.50 -13.85
N ASP A 90 7.45 -12.26 -14.26
CA ASP A 90 7.29 -11.13 -13.34
C ASP A 90 5.95 -11.18 -12.62
N ARG A 91 4.88 -11.63 -13.30
CA ARG A 91 3.62 -11.98 -12.62
C ARG A 91 3.86 -13.08 -11.58
N ALA A 92 4.57 -14.15 -11.93
CA ALA A 92 4.84 -15.24 -10.98
C ALA A 92 5.68 -14.79 -9.78
N LYS A 93 6.64 -13.87 -9.95
CA LYS A 93 7.38 -13.27 -8.84
C LYS A 93 6.45 -12.53 -7.88
N LEU A 94 5.49 -11.76 -8.42
CA LEU A 94 4.45 -11.12 -7.62
C LEU A 94 3.66 -12.15 -6.82
N TRP A 95 3.01 -13.11 -7.49
CA TRP A 95 2.13 -14.10 -6.84
C TRP A 95 2.82 -15.06 -5.86
N LYS A 96 4.15 -15.22 -5.95
CA LYS A 96 4.95 -16.08 -5.06
C LYS A 96 5.55 -15.33 -3.86
N MET A 97 5.23 -14.04 -3.67
CA MET A 97 5.81 -13.27 -2.57
C MET A 97 5.36 -13.79 -1.19
N PRO A 98 6.29 -14.00 -0.25
CA PRO A 98 5.97 -14.46 1.09
C PRO A 98 5.19 -13.39 1.86
N GLY A 99 4.14 -13.80 2.56
CA GLY A 99 3.32 -12.91 3.39
C GLY A 99 2.15 -12.23 2.67
N THR A 100 2.09 -12.26 1.34
CA THR A 100 1.00 -11.63 0.58
C THR A 100 -0.21 -12.57 0.48
N SER A 101 -1.30 -12.23 1.18
CA SER A 101 -2.59 -12.90 1.03
C SER A 101 -3.45 -12.16 -0.01
N TYR A 102 -3.58 -12.73 -1.20
CA TYR A 102 -4.40 -12.16 -2.28
C TYR A 102 -5.91 -12.29 -2.06
N SER A 103 -6.30 -12.94 -0.98
CA SER A 103 -7.69 -13.06 -0.53
C SER A 103 -8.05 -12.02 0.52
N SER A 104 -7.08 -11.24 1.02
CA SER A 104 -7.32 -10.17 1.98
C SER A 104 -7.07 -8.79 1.39
N GLU A 105 -7.78 -7.82 1.93
CA GLU A 105 -7.66 -6.41 1.59
C GLU A 105 -6.24 -5.87 1.81
N ALA A 106 -5.62 -6.21 2.94
CA ALA A 106 -4.26 -5.80 3.28
C ALA A 106 -3.23 -6.39 2.30
N GLY A 107 -3.35 -7.68 1.95
CA GLY A 107 -2.42 -8.31 1.02
C GLY A 107 -2.59 -7.80 -0.42
N LEU A 108 -3.82 -7.53 -0.85
CA LEU A 108 -4.07 -6.88 -2.15
C LEU A 108 -3.53 -5.45 -2.20
N THR A 109 -3.67 -4.69 -1.11
CA THR A 109 -3.11 -3.35 -1.02
C THR A 109 -1.59 -3.39 -1.17
N GLU A 110 -0.91 -4.25 -0.40
CA GLU A 110 0.54 -4.42 -0.50
C GLU A 110 0.98 -4.84 -1.91
N ALA A 111 0.27 -5.77 -2.53
CA ALA A 111 0.54 -6.20 -3.90
C ALA A 111 0.38 -5.05 -4.92
N LEU A 112 -0.63 -4.21 -4.75
CA LEU A 112 -0.85 -3.03 -5.58
C LEU A 112 0.26 -2.00 -5.44
N GLU A 113 0.76 -1.75 -4.22
CA GLU A 113 1.86 -0.80 -4.01
C GLU A 113 3.13 -1.26 -4.74
N ARG A 114 3.43 -2.56 -4.65
CA ARG A 114 4.59 -3.15 -5.31
C ARG A 114 4.42 -3.19 -6.83
N ALA A 115 3.23 -3.54 -7.31
CA ALA A 115 2.94 -3.57 -8.74
C ALA A 115 3.10 -2.18 -9.36
N GLN A 116 2.57 -1.14 -8.70
CA GLN A 116 2.76 0.23 -9.12
C GLN A 116 4.23 0.66 -9.07
N ALA A 117 4.97 0.31 -8.02
CA ALA A 117 6.40 0.63 -7.91
C ALA A 117 7.20 0.04 -9.09
N ALA A 118 6.98 -1.24 -9.42
CA ALA A 118 7.64 -1.90 -10.55
C ALA A 118 7.33 -1.23 -11.90
N VAL A 119 6.10 -0.73 -12.09
CA VAL A 119 5.73 0.02 -13.30
C VAL A 119 6.42 1.39 -13.35
N LEU A 120 6.55 2.07 -12.20
CA LEU A 120 7.16 3.40 -12.12
C LEU A 120 8.69 3.38 -12.22
N GLU A 121 9.32 2.29 -11.78
CA GLU A 121 10.77 2.09 -11.86
C GLU A 121 11.24 1.56 -13.22
N SER A 122 10.30 1.06 -14.03
CA SER A 122 10.57 0.55 -15.37
C SER A 122 10.66 1.68 -16.40
N ASP A 123 11.57 1.51 -17.37
CA ASP A 123 11.62 2.38 -18.55
C ASP A 123 10.44 2.15 -19.52
N GLY A 124 9.53 1.22 -19.18
CA GLY A 124 8.31 0.92 -19.89
C GLY A 124 8.49 0.00 -21.10
N SER A 125 9.72 -0.35 -21.49
CA SER A 125 9.98 -1.15 -22.69
C SER A 125 9.40 -2.58 -22.58
N GLU A 126 9.44 -3.16 -21.39
CA GLU A 126 8.96 -4.52 -21.08
C GLU A 126 7.44 -4.63 -20.89
N TYR A 127 6.77 -3.54 -20.53
CA TYR A 127 5.31 -3.52 -20.30
C TYR A 127 4.51 -2.95 -21.47
N ASN A 128 5.20 -2.30 -22.42
CA ASN A 128 4.62 -1.68 -23.61
C ASN A 128 4.79 -2.55 -24.88
N ALA A 129 5.63 -3.60 -24.84
CA ALA A 129 5.87 -4.48 -25.98
C ALA A 129 4.58 -5.10 -26.55
N GLY A 130 3.61 -5.44 -25.70
CA GLY A 130 2.31 -5.94 -26.14
C GLY A 130 1.43 -4.88 -26.83
N ALA A 131 1.53 -3.60 -26.43
CA ALA A 131 0.78 -2.52 -27.08
C ALA A 131 1.42 -2.10 -28.42
N ILE A 132 2.74 -2.22 -28.56
CA ILE A 132 3.46 -1.94 -29.81
C ILE A 132 3.21 -3.04 -30.85
N VAL A 133 3.12 -4.31 -30.44
CA VAL A 133 2.86 -5.43 -31.36
C VAL A 133 1.40 -5.52 -31.82
N VAL A 134 0.43 -5.06 -31.01
CA VAL A 134 -1.01 -5.08 -31.37
C VAL A 134 -1.51 -3.74 -31.92
N GLY A 135 -0.71 -2.67 -31.80
CA GLY A 135 -1.03 -1.33 -32.33
C GLY A 135 -0.54 -1.05 -33.75
N ILE A 136 0.13 -2.00 -34.40
CA ILE A 136 0.51 -1.94 -35.83
C ILE A 136 0.09 -3.26 -36.50
N ALA A 137 -1.21 -3.39 -36.77
CA ALA A 137 -1.79 -4.16 -37.90
C ALA A 137 -3.29 -3.84 -38.02
#